data_AF-Q05TZ6-F1
#
_entry.id   AF-Q05TZ6-F1
#
_cell.length_a   1.000
_cell.length_b   1.000
_cell.length_c   1.000
_cell.angle_alpha   90.00
_cell.angle_beta   90.00
_cell.angle_gamma   90.00
#
_symmetry.space_group_name_H-M   'P 1'
#
loop_
_entity.id
_entity.type
_entity.pdbx_description
1 polymer ?
#
loop_
_entity_poly.entity_id
_entity_poly.type
_entity_poly.pdbx_seq_one_letter_code
_entity_poly.pdbx_strand_id
1 'polypeptide(L)'
;MQPRLSVLLAALMLAAAGEGWAEGQPDAATQLVTKTQAHSICLITTDTLPPTQARRIATQFLADQGISPRQRQAVQGDPRFRNLLQAYIQERGGCRGLVEALMP
;
A
#
# COMPACT_ATOMS: atom_id res chain seq x y z
N MET A 1 -0.31 -19.66 13.44
CA MET A 1 0.61 -18.50 13.35
C MET A 1 0.01 -17.42 12.44
N GLN A 2 -1.02 -16.68 12.86
CA GLN A 2 -1.79 -15.79 11.97
C GLN A 2 -2.36 -14.47 12.57
N PRO A 3 -2.30 -14.14 13.89
CA PRO A 3 -3.05 -12.99 14.40
C PRO A 3 -2.49 -11.66 13.91
N ARG A 4 -1.16 -11.53 13.78
CA ARG A 4 -0.51 -10.28 13.33
C ARG A 4 -0.79 -9.96 11.87
N LEU A 5 -0.93 -10.98 11.02
CA LEU A 5 -1.17 -10.79 9.59
C LEU A 5 -2.57 -10.22 9.35
N SER A 6 -3.57 -10.77 10.03
CA SER A 6 -4.97 -10.33 9.93
C SER A 6 -5.18 -8.94 10.50
N VAL A 7 -4.49 -8.59 11.59
CA VAL A 7 -4.53 -7.23 12.16
C VAL A 7 -3.91 -6.21 11.20
N LEU A 8 -2.77 -6.54 10.59
CA LEU A 8 -2.12 -5.65 9.60
C LEU A 8 -2.94 -5.52 8.32
N LEU A 9 -3.58 -6.60 7.85
CA LEU A 9 -4.53 -6.57 6.73
C LEU A 9 -5.73 -5.68 7.05
N ALA A 10 -6.29 -5.79 8.26
CA ALA A 10 -7.39 -4.93 8.71
C ALA A 10 -6.94 -3.45 8.83
N ALA A 11 -5.75 -3.19 9.36
CA ALA A 11 -5.19 -1.84 9.42
C ALA A 11 -4.94 -1.25 8.02
N LEU A 12 -4.45 -2.06 7.06
CA LEU A 12 -4.33 -1.65 5.66
C LEU A 12 -5.69 -1.36 5.01
N MET A 13 -6.73 -2.16 5.31
CA MET A 13 -8.10 -1.89 4.84
C MET A 13 -8.60 -0.53 5.34
N LEU A 14 -8.38 -0.22 6.63
CA LEU A 14 -8.79 1.03 7.25
C LEU A 14 -8.01 2.24 6.68
N ALA A 15 -6.70 2.12 6.53
CA ALA A 15 -5.84 3.17 5.98
C ALA A 15 -6.11 3.42 4.48
N ALA A 16 -6.36 2.37 3.71
CA ALA A 16 -6.65 2.51 2.27
C ALA A 16 -8.02 3.14 2.00
N ALA A 17 -9.01 2.89 2.86
CA ALA A 17 -10.38 3.39 2.73
C ALA A 17 -10.56 4.84 3.17
N GLY A 18 -9.76 5.34 4.12
CA GLY A 18 -9.99 6.64 4.78
C GLY A 18 -9.51 7.88 4.01
N GLU A 19 -8.75 7.73 2.93
CA GLU A 19 -7.99 8.85 2.39
C GLU A 19 -8.24 9.03 0.89
N GLY A 20 -9.21 9.89 0.57
CA GLY A 20 -9.60 10.21 -0.81
C GLY A 20 -8.54 11.05 -1.52
N TRP A 21 -8.34 10.74 -2.80
CA TRP A 21 -7.62 11.58 -3.75
C TRP A 21 -8.61 12.61 -4.33
N ALA A 22 -8.20 13.86 -4.50
CA ALA A 22 -9.01 14.91 -5.11
C ALA A 22 -9.33 14.61 -6.59
N GLU A 23 -10.32 15.31 -7.17
CA GLU A 23 -10.68 15.20 -8.59
C GLU A 23 -9.48 15.46 -9.52
N GLY A 24 -9.37 14.68 -10.60
CA GLY A 24 -8.25 14.72 -11.56
C GLY A 24 -7.08 13.77 -11.22
N GLN A 25 -7.18 13.01 -10.13
CA GLN A 25 -6.16 12.05 -9.72
C GLN A 25 -6.35 10.65 -10.35
N PRO A 26 -5.34 9.76 -10.29
CA PRO A 26 -5.37 8.43 -10.93
C PRO A 26 -6.58 7.57 -10.58
N ASP A 27 -6.91 6.63 -11.46
CA ASP A 27 -8.04 5.72 -11.28
C ASP A 27 -7.91 4.88 -9.98
N ALA A 28 -9.04 4.41 -9.46
CA ALA A 28 -9.11 3.71 -8.18
C ALA A 28 -8.14 2.52 -8.04
N ALA A 29 -7.88 1.78 -9.13
CA ALA A 29 -6.92 0.67 -9.10
C ALA A 29 -5.49 1.21 -8.94
N THR A 30 -5.14 2.28 -9.66
CA THR A 30 -3.85 2.97 -9.50
C THR A 30 -3.68 3.49 -8.07
N GLN A 31 -4.70 4.12 -7.49
CA GLN A 31 -4.63 4.62 -6.10
C GLN A 31 -4.36 3.46 -5.12
N LEU A 32 -5.18 2.41 -5.20
CA LEU A 32 -5.11 1.29 -4.27
C LEU A 32 -3.77 0.55 -4.35
N VAL A 33 -3.27 0.30 -5.57
CA VAL A 33 -1.95 -0.29 -5.79
C VAL A 33 -0.86 0.62 -5.23
N THR A 34 -0.93 1.94 -5.47
CA THR A 34 0.04 2.91 -4.97
C THR A 34 0.11 2.90 -3.45
N LYS A 35 -1.04 3.07 -2.77
CA LYS A 35 -1.12 3.04 -1.30
C LYS A 35 -0.57 1.74 -0.74
N THR A 36 -1.01 0.60 -1.29
CA THR A 36 -0.60 -0.72 -0.79
C THR A 36 0.91 -0.96 -0.98
N GLN A 37 1.46 -0.58 -2.13
CA GLN A 37 2.89 -0.70 -2.37
C GLN A 37 3.70 0.23 -1.47
N ALA A 38 3.22 1.45 -1.20
CA ALA A 38 3.86 2.36 -0.26
C ALA A 38 3.94 1.77 1.15
N HIS A 39 2.83 1.24 1.68
CA HIS A 39 2.84 0.55 2.97
C HIS A 39 3.78 -0.67 2.95
N SER A 40 3.74 -1.49 1.89
CA SER A 40 4.65 -2.64 1.78
C SER A 40 6.12 -2.23 1.82
N ILE A 41 6.50 -1.17 1.10
CA ILE A 41 7.87 -0.68 1.05
C ILE A 41 8.26 -0.13 2.42
N CYS A 42 7.40 0.69 3.02
CA CYS A 42 7.72 1.32 4.29
C CYS A 42 7.77 0.34 5.47
N LEU A 43 6.95 -0.73 5.48
CA LEU A 43 7.07 -1.82 6.44
C LEU A 43 8.41 -2.56 6.33
N ILE A 44 8.99 -2.61 5.12
CA ILE A 44 10.32 -3.20 4.89
C ILE A 44 11.42 -2.23 5.30
N THR A 45 11.35 -0.98 4.84
CA THR A 45 12.37 0.05 5.09
C THR A 45 12.51 0.41 6.57
N THR A 46 11.46 0.23 7.36
CA THR A 46 11.46 0.47 8.82
C THR A 46 11.76 -0.79 9.64
N ASP A 47 12.12 -1.90 8.99
CA ASP A 47 12.33 -3.22 9.61
C ASP A 47 11.12 -3.75 10.43
N THR A 48 9.93 -3.19 10.20
CA THR A 48 8.69 -3.63 10.87
C THR A 48 8.30 -5.04 10.43
N LEU A 49 8.56 -5.40 9.16
CA LEU A 49 8.33 -6.74 8.63
C LEU A 49 9.45 -7.19 7.68
N PRO A 50 9.74 -8.50 7.63
CA PRO A 50 10.60 -9.07 6.61
C PRO A 50 10.06 -8.80 5.18
N PRO A 51 10.94 -8.61 4.17
CA PRO A 51 10.54 -8.36 2.79
C PRO A 51 9.52 -9.34 2.21
N THR A 52 9.70 -10.64 2.47
CA THR A 52 8.81 -11.69 1.97
C THR A 52 7.41 -11.59 2.57
N GLN A 53 7.31 -11.25 3.86
CA GLN A 53 6.05 -11.13 4.57
C GLN A 53 5.28 -9.88 4.15
N ALA A 54 5.94 -8.71 4.10
CA ALA A 54 5.31 -7.47 3.68
C ALA A 54 4.75 -7.56 2.25
N ARG A 55 5.54 -8.10 1.30
CA ARG A 55 5.10 -8.28 -0.09
C ARG A 55 3.94 -9.26 -0.22
N ARG A 56 3.92 -10.32 0.60
CA ARG A 56 2.81 -11.29 0.63
C ARG A 56 1.52 -10.65 1.14
N ILE A 57 1.58 -9.88 2.22
CA ILE A 57 0.44 -9.13 2.75
C ILE A 57 -0.12 -8.18 1.69
N ALA A 58 0.74 -7.37 1.08
CA ALA A 58 0.35 -6.42 0.04
C ALA A 58 -0.29 -7.11 -1.18
N THR A 59 0.27 -8.25 -1.60
CA THR A 59 -0.29 -9.04 -2.72
C THR A 59 -1.65 -9.62 -2.37
N GLN A 60 -1.80 -10.19 -1.18
CA GLN A 60 -3.06 -10.79 -0.74
C GLN A 60 -4.13 -9.70 -0.61
N PHE A 61 -3.80 -8.57 0.02
CA PHE A 61 -4.71 -7.44 0.17
C PHE A 61 -5.25 -6.96 -1.19
N LEU A 62 -4.36 -6.75 -2.17
CA LEU A 62 -4.79 -6.32 -3.51
C LEU A 62 -5.69 -7.36 -4.19
N ALA A 63 -5.39 -8.65 -4.03
CA ALA A 63 -6.23 -9.72 -4.57
C ALA A 63 -7.62 -9.74 -3.90
N ASP A 64 -7.69 -9.56 -2.58
CA ASP A 64 -8.95 -9.50 -1.82
C ASP A 64 -9.80 -8.27 -2.22
N GLN A 65 -9.16 -7.19 -2.68
CA GLN A 65 -9.80 -6.00 -3.25
C GLN A 65 -10.16 -6.15 -4.74
N GLY A 66 -9.97 -7.34 -5.33
CA GLY A 66 -10.29 -7.62 -6.73
C GLY A 66 -9.27 -7.10 -7.74
N ILE A 67 -8.09 -6.63 -7.30
CA ILE A 67 -7.01 -6.21 -8.19
C ILE A 67 -6.24 -7.43 -8.66
N SER A 68 -6.38 -7.74 -9.95
CA SER A 68 -5.67 -8.85 -10.58
C SER A 68 -4.16 -8.61 -10.69
N PRO A 69 -3.35 -9.69 -10.81
CA PRO A 69 -1.92 -9.55 -11.09
C PRO A 69 -1.61 -8.71 -12.33
N ARG A 70 -2.42 -8.84 -13.39
CA ARG A 70 -2.28 -8.07 -14.64
C ARG A 70 -2.53 -6.57 -14.42
N GLN A 71 -3.59 -6.20 -13.70
CA GLN A 71 -3.86 -4.78 -13.38
C GLN A 71 -2.74 -4.19 -12.54
N ARG A 72 -2.27 -4.92 -11.52
CA ARG A 72 -1.14 -4.50 -10.69
C ARG A 72 0.12 -4.26 -11.52
N GLN A 73 0.44 -5.16 -12.45
CA GLN A 73 1.58 -5.01 -13.36
C GLN A 73 1.41 -3.81 -14.29
N ALA A 74 0.21 -3.58 -14.83
CA ALA A 74 -0.08 -2.43 -15.67
C ALA A 74 0.12 -1.11 -14.90
N VAL A 75 -0.37 -1.02 -13.66
CA VAL A 75 -0.15 0.15 -12.79
C VAL A 75 1.33 0.33 -12.49
N GLN A 76 2.04 -0.71 -12.05
CA GLN A 76 3.45 -0.62 -11.68
C GLN A 76 4.37 -0.34 -12.88
N GLY A 77 3.91 -0.67 -14.10
CA GLY A 77 4.59 -0.38 -15.35
C GLY A 77 4.35 1.02 -15.90
N ASP A 78 3.37 1.78 -15.38
CA ASP A 78 3.16 3.18 -15.80
C ASP A 78 4.39 4.02 -15.36
N PRO A 79 5.01 4.80 -16.27
CA PRO A 79 6.17 5.63 -15.94
C PRO A 79 5.97 6.60 -14.77
N ARG A 80 4.72 7.02 -14.52
CA ARG A 80 4.36 7.95 -13.44
C ARG A 80 4.22 7.24 -12.10
N PHE A 81 4.13 5.91 -12.06
CA PHE A 81 3.89 5.15 -10.84
C PHE A 81 4.91 5.43 -9.75
N ARG A 82 6.20 5.52 -10.11
CA ARG A 82 7.26 5.84 -9.14
C ARG A 82 7.07 7.21 -8.50
N ASN A 83 6.66 8.20 -9.29
CA ASN A 83 6.41 9.55 -8.78
C ASN A 83 5.18 9.58 -7.88
N LEU A 84 4.09 8.88 -8.26
CA LEU A 84 2.88 8.75 -7.44
C LEU A 84 3.19 8.09 -6.10
N LEU A 85 3.96 7.00 -6.13
CA LEU A 85 4.39 6.26 -4.95
C LEU A 85 5.22 7.16 -4.01
N GLN A 86 6.18 7.89 -4.55
CA GLN A 86 7.02 8.79 -3.76
C GLN A 86 6.23 9.95 -3.18
N ALA A 87 5.36 10.59 -3.98
CA ALA A 87 4.50 11.69 -3.53
C ALA A 87 3.63 11.23 -2.36
N TYR A 88 2.95 10.08 -2.50
CA TYR A 88 2.12 9.51 -1.46
C TYR A 88 2.90 9.24 -0.15
N ILE A 89 4.11 8.67 -0.24
CA ILE A 89 4.95 8.43 0.94
C ILE A 89 5.30 9.75 1.63
N GLN A 90 5.66 10.80 0.87
CA GLN A 90 6.06 12.08 1.43
C GLN A 90 4.90 12.84 2.07
N GLU A 91 3.74 12.87 1.41
CA GLU A 91 2.51 13.49 1.94
C GLU A 91 2.08 12.88 3.28
N ARG A 92 2.47 11.63 3.55
CA ARG A 92 2.16 10.88 4.77
C ARG A 92 3.24 10.96 5.86
N GLY A 93 4.16 11.91 5.76
CA GLY A 93 5.25 12.07 6.72
C GLY A 93 6.36 11.03 6.57
N GLY A 94 6.51 10.48 5.35
CA GLY A 94 7.49 9.45 5.04
C GLY A 94 7.09 8.05 5.51
N CYS A 95 8.03 7.12 5.41
CA CYS A 95 7.77 5.72 5.77
C CYS A 95 7.44 5.52 7.25
N ARG A 96 7.96 6.36 8.13
CA ARG A 96 7.62 6.31 9.55
C ARG A 96 6.15 6.62 9.78
N GLY A 97 5.63 7.72 9.21
CA GLY A 97 4.23 8.10 9.34
C GLY A 97 3.27 7.05 8.78
N LEU A 98 3.60 6.44 7.64
CA LEU A 98 2.81 5.34 7.07
C LEU A 98 2.77 4.08 7.94
N VAL A 99 3.84 3.77 8.66
CA VAL A 99 3.92 2.60 9.54
C VAL A 99 3.21 2.88 10.87
N GLU A 100 3.39 4.07 11.43
CA GLU A 100 2.67 4.54 12.63
C GLU A 100 1.14 4.51 12.38
N ALA A 101 0.67 4.89 11.19
CA ALA A 101 -0.75 4.81 10.83
C ALA A 101 -1.33 3.37 10.79
N LEU A 102 -0.48 2.33 10.72
CA LEU A 102 -0.90 0.93 10.74
C LEU A 102 -0.88 0.30 12.15
N MET A 103 -0.28 0.99 13.12
CA MET A 103 -0.08 0.52 14.49
C MET A 103 -0.92 1.37 15.45
N PRO A 104 -2.18 0.99 15.74
CA PRO A 104 -2.99 1.67 16.74
C PRO A 104 -2.40 1.53 18.14
#